data_AF-A0A673IHE5-F1
#
_entry.id   AF-A0A673IHE5-F1
#
_cell.length_a   1.000
_cell.length_b   1.000
_cell.length_c   1.000
_cell.angle_alpha   90.00
_cell.angle_beta   90.00
_cell.angle_gamma   90.00
#
_symmetry.space_group_name_H-M   'P 1'
#
loop_
_entity.id
_entity.type
_entity.pdbx_description
1 polymer ?
#
loop_
_entity_poly.entity_id
_entity_poly.type
_entity_poly.pdbx_seq_one_letter_code
_entity_poly.pdbx_strand_id
1 'polypeptide(L)'
;MEHPWCFYALILTLMSCVHYSQSIERNKDIPTEKLLVLTVATQETDGFHRFMQSANYFKYNVKVLGMGEEWKGGDVGRSIGGGQKVRLLKEAMESLADQEDLVILFVDSYDLIFAGGPEEIFRKFLQTNHKLVFAAEGIIWPDPRLAEKYPSVRSGKRFLNSGGA
;
A
#
# COMPACT_ATOMS: atom_id res chain seq x y z
N MET A 1 38.27 -11.53 38.20
CA MET A 1 38.19 -11.27 36.75
C MET A 1 36.72 -11.26 36.39
N GLU A 2 36.13 -10.07 36.31
CA GLU A 2 34.72 -9.94 35.92
C GLU A 2 34.59 -10.23 34.42
N HIS A 3 33.66 -11.12 34.06
CA HIS A 3 33.49 -11.56 32.69
C HIS A 3 32.82 -10.46 31.84
N PRO A 4 33.55 -9.82 30.90
CA PRO A 4 33.04 -8.68 30.13
C PRO A 4 31.80 -9.03 29.29
N TRP A 5 31.60 -10.30 28.97
CA TRP A 5 30.45 -10.82 28.21
C TRP A 5 29.09 -10.55 28.86
N CYS A 6 29.00 -10.59 30.19
CA CYS A 6 27.74 -10.27 30.89
C CYS A 6 27.36 -8.79 30.74
N PHE A 7 28.36 -7.91 30.71
CA PHE A 7 28.15 -6.48 30.54
C PHE A 7 27.66 -6.14 29.13
N TYR A 8 28.25 -6.74 28.10
CA TYR A 8 27.80 -6.57 26.71
C TYR A 8 26.41 -7.15 26.46
N ALA A 9 26.09 -8.31 27.04
CA ALA A 9 24.76 -8.91 26.93
C ALA A 9 23.68 -8.03 27.59
N LEU A 10 23.99 -7.42 28.74
CA LEU A 10 23.10 -6.49 29.45
C LEU A 10 22.87 -5.20 28.64
N ILE A 11 23.92 -4.65 28.01
CA ILE A 11 23.80 -3.47 27.15
C ILE A 11 22.93 -3.76 25.93
N LEU A 12 23.12 -4.92 25.28
CA LEU A 12 22.32 -5.31 24.11
C LEU A 12 20.84 -5.51 24.46
N THR A 13 20.54 -6.15 25.61
CA THR A 13 19.16 -6.31 26.09
C THR A 13 18.54 -4.96 26.44
N LEU A 14 19.26 -4.09 27.16
CA LEU A 14 18.79 -2.72 27.45
C LEU A 14 18.52 -1.91 26.17
N MET A 15 19.41 -1.97 25.17
CA MET A 15 19.20 -1.30 23.88
C MET A 15 17.97 -1.84 23.15
N SER A 16 17.74 -3.16 23.16
CA SER A 16 16.56 -3.77 22.55
C SER A 16 15.27 -3.40 23.27
N CYS A 17 15.28 -3.34 24.61
CA CYS A 17 14.15 -2.88 25.41
C CYS A 17 13.84 -1.41 25.14
N VAL A 18 14.86 -0.55 25.04
CA VAL A 18 14.69 0.87 24.71
C VAL A 18 14.11 1.04 23.30
N HIS A 19 14.59 0.28 22.31
CA HIS A 19 14.01 0.30 20.96
C HIS A 19 12.57 -0.20 20.93
N TYR A 20 12.25 -1.23 21.70
CA TYR A 20 10.90 -1.77 21.83
C TYR A 20 9.96 -0.78 22.52
N SER A 21 10.38 -0.17 23.63
CA SER A 21 9.62 0.88 24.32
C SER A 21 9.39 2.11 23.43
N GLN A 22 10.41 2.58 22.70
CA GLN A 22 10.25 3.65 21.71
C GLN A 22 9.31 3.25 20.56
N SER A 23 9.29 1.97 20.16
CA SER A 23 8.36 1.48 19.16
C SER A 23 6.91 1.47 19.65
N ILE A 24 6.68 1.16 20.93
CA ILE A 24 5.36 1.20 21.57
C ILE A 24 4.88 2.64 21.76
N GLU A 25 5.77 3.56 22.17
CA GLU A 25 5.41 4.98 22.33
C GLU A 25 5.06 5.65 20.99
N ARG A 26 5.78 5.33 19.90
CA ARG A 26 5.40 5.76 18.54
C ARG A 26 4.04 5.21 18.09
N ASN A 27 3.56 4.13 18.70
CA ASN A 27 2.36 3.42 18.25
C ASN A 27 1.06 3.97 18.84
N LYS A 28 1.12 4.95 19.78
CA LYS A 28 -0.09 5.43 20.46
C LYS A 28 -0.93 6.44 19.66
N ASP A 29 -0.36 7.09 18.64
CA ASP A 29 -1.04 8.16 17.89
C ASP A 29 -0.77 8.06 16.37
N ILE A 30 -0.96 6.87 15.76
CA ILE A 30 -0.92 6.78 14.29
C ILE A 30 -2.24 7.37 13.76
N PRO A 31 -2.22 8.50 13.04
CA PRO A 31 -3.44 9.22 12.66
C PRO A 31 -4.12 8.52 11.47
N THR A 32 -4.74 7.36 11.72
CA THR A 32 -5.36 6.54 10.65
C THR A 32 -6.45 7.27 9.87
N GLU A 33 -7.01 8.36 10.39
CA GLU A 33 -7.89 9.29 9.70
C GLU A 33 -7.20 10.03 8.52
N LYS A 34 -5.87 10.05 8.50
CA LYS A 34 -5.03 10.56 7.41
C LYS A 34 -4.71 9.50 6.35
N LEU A 35 -5.29 8.30 6.44
CA LEU A 35 -5.22 7.29 5.39
C LEU A 35 -6.54 7.25 4.61
N LEU A 36 -6.49 7.57 3.32
CA LEU A 36 -7.61 7.42 2.39
C LEU A 36 -7.31 6.32 1.38
N VAL A 37 -8.23 5.37 1.26
CA VAL A 37 -8.19 4.36 0.21
C VAL A 37 -8.92 4.88 -1.02
N LEU A 38 -8.24 4.89 -2.16
CA LEU A 38 -8.84 5.13 -3.47
C LEU A 38 -8.90 3.82 -4.24
N THR A 39 -10.05 3.55 -4.85
CA THR A 39 -10.23 2.41 -5.73
C THR A 39 -11.11 2.77 -6.91
N VAL A 40 -11.03 2.00 -7.99
CA VAL A 40 -11.91 2.16 -9.16
C VAL A 40 -12.84 0.97 -9.23
N ALA A 41 -14.13 1.24 -9.39
CA ALA A 41 -15.15 0.26 -9.71
C ALA A 41 -16.22 0.94 -10.55
N THR A 42 -16.53 0.38 -11.73
CA THR A 42 -17.60 0.91 -12.60
C THR A 42 -18.96 0.29 -12.32
N GLN A 43 -18.96 -0.91 -11.72
CA GLN A 43 -20.13 -1.68 -11.32
C GLN A 43 -19.90 -2.35 -9.96
N GLU A 44 -21.00 -2.66 -9.28
CA GLU A 44 -21.03 -3.46 -8.05
C GLU A 44 -20.99 -4.95 -8.39
N THR A 45 -19.79 -5.49 -8.55
CA THR A 45 -19.57 -6.92 -8.78
C THR A 45 -19.45 -7.69 -7.47
N ASP A 46 -19.56 -9.02 -7.49
CA ASP A 46 -19.28 -9.86 -6.31
C ASP A 46 -17.86 -9.62 -5.76
N GLY A 47 -16.90 -9.37 -6.65
CA GLY A 47 -15.54 -9.00 -6.29
C GLY A 47 -15.47 -7.70 -5.50
N PHE A 48 -16.13 -6.67 -6.02
CA PHE A 48 -16.25 -5.37 -5.35
C PHE A 48 -16.96 -5.47 -4.00
N HIS A 49 -18.05 -6.24 -3.90
CA HIS A 49 -18.73 -6.46 -2.63
C HIS A 49 -17.81 -7.13 -1.61
N ARG A 50 -17.03 -8.14 -2.02
CA ARG A 50 -16.05 -8.79 -1.14
C ARG A 50 -14.95 -7.83 -0.70
N PHE A 51 -14.46 -6.96 -1.60
CA PHE A 51 -13.53 -5.89 -1.26
C PHE A 51 -14.12 -4.95 -0.20
N MET A 52 -15.32 -4.39 -0.44
CA MET A 52 -15.97 -3.47 0.50
C MET A 52 -16.28 -4.13 1.85
N GLN A 53 -16.69 -5.41 1.86
CA GLN A 53 -16.88 -6.17 3.10
C GLN A 53 -15.59 -6.24 3.93
N SER A 54 -14.45 -6.57 3.31
CA SER A 54 -13.16 -6.60 4.00
C SER A 54 -12.71 -5.21 4.47
N ALA A 55 -12.91 -4.18 3.65
CA ALA A 55 -12.58 -2.79 3.99
C ALA A 55 -13.39 -2.29 5.19
N ASN A 56 -14.70 -2.56 5.19
CA ASN A 56 -15.61 -2.19 6.28
C ASN A 56 -15.29 -2.93 7.58
N TYR A 57 -14.91 -4.22 7.50
CA TYR A 57 -14.50 -5.00 8.66
C TYR A 57 -13.32 -4.34 9.40
N PHE A 58 -12.32 -3.87 8.65
CA PHE A 58 -11.15 -3.18 9.20
C PHE A 58 -11.34 -1.66 9.40
N LYS A 59 -12.52 -1.12 9.04
CA LYS A 59 -12.87 0.30 9.15
C LYS A 59 -11.99 1.23 8.30
N TYR A 60 -11.68 0.83 7.07
CA TYR A 60 -11.03 1.73 6.10
C TYR A 60 -11.97 2.84 5.62
N ASN A 61 -11.42 4.03 5.43
CA ASN A 61 -12.07 5.10 4.67
C ASN A 61 -11.81 4.89 3.18
N VAL A 62 -12.84 4.48 2.43
CA VAL A 62 -12.74 4.15 1.00
C VAL A 62 -13.53 5.15 0.16
N LYS A 63 -12.89 5.75 -0.83
CA LYS A 63 -13.54 6.51 -1.90
C LYS A 63 -13.46 5.72 -3.21
N VAL A 64 -14.63 5.35 -3.72
CA VAL A 64 -14.79 4.61 -4.97
C VAL A 64 -14.92 5.58 -6.13
N LEU A 65 -14.13 5.38 -7.17
CA LEU A 65 -14.07 6.22 -8.36
C LEU A 65 -14.74 5.50 -9.55
N GLY A 66 -15.49 6.25 -10.35
CA GLY A 66 -16.08 5.78 -11.60
C GLY A 66 -17.32 4.89 -11.47
N MET A 67 -17.94 4.79 -10.29
CA MET A 67 -19.15 3.98 -10.09
C MET A 67 -20.28 4.46 -11.01
N GLY A 68 -20.84 3.55 -11.80
CA GLY A 68 -21.87 3.84 -12.80
C GLY A 68 -21.34 4.38 -14.13
N GLU A 69 -20.03 4.65 -14.25
CA GLU A 69 -19.42 4.98 -15.54
C GLU A 69 -19.24 3.74 -16.43
N GLU A 70 -19.32 3.93 -17.75
CA GLU A 70 -18.95 2.88 -18.69
C GLU A 70 -17.44 2.57 -18.60
N TRP A 71 -17.09 1.28 -18.58
CA TRP A 71 -15.70 0.85 -18.65
C TRP A 71 -15.16 0.94 -20.08
N LYS A 72 -14.16 1.80 -20.27
CA LYS A 72 -13.41 2.06 -21.51
C LYS A 72 -11.93 1.69 -21.39
N GLY A 73 -11.56 0.96 -20.33
CA GLY A 73 -10.17 0.55 -20.09
C GLY A 73 -9.72 -0.70 -20.85
N GLY A 74 -10.56 -1.29 -21.71
CA GLY A 74 -10.24 -2.50 -22.49
C GLY A 74 -10.43 -3.81 -21.73
N ASP A 75 -10.12 -4.95 -22.37
CA ASP A 75 -10.22 -6.29 -21.76
C ASP A 75 -8.95 -6.60 -20.96
N VAL A 76 -8.89 -6.07 -19.74
CA VAL A 76 -7.73 -6.18 -18.82
C VAL A 76 -7.45 -7.62 -18.35
N GLY A 77 -8.44 -8.52 -18.44
CA GLY A 77 -8.25 -9.93 -18.12
C GLY A 77 -7.52 -10.71 -19.23
N ARG A 78 -7.42 -10.14 -20.43
CA ARG A 78 -6.84 -10.80 -21.61
C ARG A 78 -5.72 -10.01 -22.28
N SER A 79 -5.57 -8.73 -21.97
CA SER A 79 -4.68 -7.81 -22.70
C SER A 79 -4.27 -6.60 -21.86
N ILE A 80 -3.42 -5.75 -22.44
CA ILE A 80 -3.03 -4.48 -21.83
C ILE A 80 -4.23 -3.53 -21.78
N GLY A 81 -4.37 -2.79 -20.68
CA GLY A 81 -5.44 -1.83 -20.52
C GLY A 81 -5.41 -1.13 -19.16
N GLY A 82 -6.57 -0.63 -18.73
CA GLY A 82 -6.76 -0.05 -17.40
C GLY A 82 -6.40 1.44 -17.28
N GLY A 83 -6.02 2.11 -18.38
CA GLY A 83 -5.67 3.54 -18.37
C GLY A 83 -6.79 4.47 -17.85
N GLN A 84 -8.06 4.05 -17.96
CA GLN A 84 -9.18 4.77 -17.34
C GLN A 84 -9.01 4.91 -15.83
N LYS A 85 -8.41 3.94 -15.14
CA LYS A 85 -8.14 4.02 -13.69
C LYS A 85 -7.21 5.18 -13.38
N VAL A 86 -6.15 5.36 -14.17
CA VAL A 86 -5.17 6.44 -13.98
C VAL A 86 -5.81 7.81 -14.27
N ARG A 87 -6.67 7.90 -15.29
CA ARG A 87 -7.44 9.14 -15.57
C ARG A 87 -8.32 9.52 -14.37
N LEU A 88 -9.13 8.58 -13.86
CA LEU A 88 -10.01 8.81 -12.72
C LEU A 88 -9.22 9.14 -11.44
N LEU A 89 -8.11 8.45 -11.22
CA LEU A 89 -7.20 8.74 -10.11
C LEU A 89 -6.64 10.16 -10.22
N LYS A 90 -6.15 10.56 -11.40
CA LYS A 90 -5.65 11.92 -11.63
C LYS A 90 -6.71 12.98 -11.27
N GLU A 91 -7.94 12.83 -11.77
CA GLU A 91 -9.05 13.74 -11.48
C GLU A 91 -9.36 13.79 -9.96
N ALA A 92 -9.35 12.64 -9.28
CA ALA A 92 -9.54 12.60 -7.83
C ALA A 92 -8.40 13.30 -7.07
N MET A 93 -7.16 13.17 -7.52
CA MET A 93 -5.98 13.76 -6.89
C MET A 93 -5.96 15.28 -6.98
N GLU A 94 -6.58 15.89 -8.02
CA GLU A 94 -6.70 17.36 -8.11
C GLU A 94 -7.44 17.94 -6.90
N SER A 95 -8.48 17.25 -6.39
CA SER A 95 -9.22 17.68 -5.19
C SER A 95 -8.49 17.44 -3.86
N LEU A 96 -7.35 16.74 -3.90
CA LEU A 96 -6.58 16.32 -2.73
C LEU A 96 -5.18 16.95 -2.71
N ALA A 97 -4.84 17.77 -3.71
CA ALA A 97 -3.48 18.28 -3.94
C ALA A 97 -2.93 19.12 -2.78
N ASP A 98 -3.79 19.84 -2.05
CA ASP A 98 -3.38 20.72 -0.94
C ASP A 98 -3.27 19.99 0.42
N GLN A 99 -3.55 18.68 0.47
CA GLN A 99 -3.52 17.89 1.71
C GLN A 99 -2.18 17.18 1.88
N GLU A 100 -1.15 17.94 2.28
CA GLU A 100 0.24 17.43 2.37
C GLU A 100 0.43 16.27 3.37
N ASP A 101 -0.44 16.16 4.38
CA ASP A 101 -0.35 15.14 5.43
C ASP A 101 -1.25 13.91 5.17
N LEU A 102 -1.98 13.91 4.04
CA LEU A 102 -2.83 12.80 3.64
C LEU A 102 -2.00 11.72 2.93
N VAL A 103 -2.12 10.48 3.40
CA VAL A 103 -1.60 9.30 2.71
C VAL A 103 -2.71 8.62 1.93
N ILE A 104 -2.43 8.38 0.66
CA ILE A 104 -3.33 7.71 -0.27
C ILE A 104 -2.85 6.28 -0.47
N LEU A 105 -3.75 5.32 -0.28
CA LEU A 105 -3.57 3.95 -0.73
C LEU A 105 -4.45 3.73 -1.96
N PHE A 106 -3.84 3.55 -3.12
CA PHE A 106 -4.58 3.18 -4.32
C PHE A 106 -4.55 1.66 -4.50
N VAL A 107 -5.72 1.04 -4.64
CA VAL A 107 -5.85 -0.41 -4.84
C VAL A 107 -6.97 -0.77 -5.82
N ASP A 108 -6.80 -1.89 -6.53
CA ASP A 108 -7.90 -2.52 -7.25
C ASP A 108 -8.98 -3.06 -6.30
N SER A 109 -10.20 -3.30 -6.80
CA SER A 109 -11.33 -3.74 -5.96
C SER A 109 -11.99 -5.05 -6.40
N TYR A 110 -11.83 -5.50 -7.64
CA TYR A 110 -12.55 -6.68 -8.13
C TYR A 110 -11.90 -8.00 -7.68
N ASP A 111 -10.60 -8.00 -7.44
CA ASP A 111 -9.77 -9.16 -7.12
C ASP A 111 -8.89 -8.95 -5.86
N LEU A 112 -9.25 -7.99 -5.01
CA LEU A 112 -8.49 -7.62 -3.81
C LEU A 112 -9.34 -7.72 -2.54
N ILE A 113 -8.69 -8.09 -1.42
CA ILE A 113 -9.26 -8.00 -0.07
C ILE A 113 -8.24 -7.37 0.88
N PHE A 114 -8.73 -6.69 1.92
CA PHE A 114 -7.90 -6.33 3.06
C PHE A 114 -7.77 -7.51 4.02
N ALA A 115 -6.54 -7.76 4.47
CA ALA A 115 -6.21 -8.81 5.44
C ALA A 115 -5.62 -8.26 6.76
N GLY A 116 -5.59 -6.93 6.89
CA GLY A 116 -5.08 -6.21 8.06
C GLY A 116 -5.71 -4.83 8.15
N GLY A 117 -5.53 -4.16 9.29
CA GLY A 117 -6.12 -2.86 9.57
C GLY A 117 -5.30 -1.66 9.08
N PRO A 118 -5.90 -0.46 9.03
CA PRO A 118 -5.25 0.75 8.54
C PRO A 118 -4.00 1.14 9.35
N GLU A 119 -4.00 0.91 10.67
CA GLU A 119 -2.83 1.18 11.53
C GLU A 119 -1.58 0.42 11.05
N GLU A 120 -1.73 -0.87 10.72
CA GLU A 120 -0.60 -1.69 10.29
C GLU A 120 -0.04 -1.23 8.94
N ILE A 121 -0.92 -0.96 7.97
CA ILE A 121 -0.51 -0.45 6.65
C ILE A 121 0.19 0.90 6.80
N PHE A 122 -0.43 1.82 7.54
CA PHE A 122 0.08 3.17 7.66
C PHE A 122 1.44 3.20 8.37
N ARG A 123 1.57 2.43 9.46
CA ARG A 123 2.85 2.22 10.14
C ARG A 123 3.93 1.65 9.20
N LYS A 124 3.61 0.60 8.42
CA LYS A 124 4.56 -0.01 7.49
C LYS A 124 4.97 0.96 6.39
N PHE A 125 4.04 1.77 5.87
CA PHE A 125 4.34 2.82 4.90
C PHE A 125 5.32 3.85 5.47
N LEU A 126 5.04 4.40 6.66
CA LEU A 126 5.94 5.35 7.32
C LEU A 126 7.34 4.76 7.57
N GLN A 127 7.42 3.48 7.92
CA GLN A 127 8.68 2.75 8.10
C GLN A 127 9.48 2.59 6.80
N THR A 128 8.84 2.64 5.62
CA THR A 128 9.58 2.60 4.36
C THR A 128 10.45 3.84 4.17
N ASN A 129 10.09 4.98 4.77
CA ASN A 129 10.72 6.28 4.54
C ASN A 129 10.77 6.69 3.04
N HIS A 130 9.75 6.30 2.28
CA HIS A 130 9.55 6.68 0.88
C HIS A 130 8.25 7.47 0.74
N LYS A 131 8.19 8.37 -0.26
CA LYS A 131 6.99 9.16 -0.56
C LYS A 131 5.91 8.38 -1.33
N LEU A 132 6.32 7.31 -2.02
CA LEU A 132 5.47 6.48 -2.86
C LEU A 132 6.05 5.07 -2.90
N VAL A 133 5.21 4.05 -2.71
CA VAL A 133 5.63 2.65 -2.65
C VAL A 133 4.67 1.81 -3.48
N PHE A 134 5.14 1.27 -4.60
CA PHE A 134 4.34 0.35 -5.41
C PHE A 134 4.40 -1.08 -4.88
N ALA A 135 3.32 -1.84 -5.08
CA ALA A 135 3.35 -3.28 -5.00
C ALA A 135 4.38 -3.85 -5.98
N ALA A 136 4.95 -5.01 -5.64
CA ALA A 136 5.98 -5.65 -6.43
C ALA A 136 5.62 -7.09 -6.79
N GLU A 137 5.95 -7.49 -8.01
CA GLU A 137 5.71 -8.82 -8.55
C GLU A 137 6.97 -9.45 -9.17
N GLY A 138 6.86 -10.75 -9.48
CA GLY A 138 7.97 -11.54 -10.03
C GLY A 138 8.06 -11.49 -11.56
N ILE A 139 7.02 -11.00 -12.23
CA ILE A 139 6.92 -11.00 -13.69
C ILE A 139 7.13 -9.56 -14.17
N ILE A 140 7.91 -9.39 -15.25
CA ILE A 140 7.97 -8.12 -15.93
C ILE A 140 6.91 -8.08 -17.01
N TRP A 141 6.01 -7.13 -16.90
CA TRP A 141 4.90 -6.96 -17.82
C TRP A 141 4.57 -5.46 -17.95
N PRO A 142 4.10 -4.99 -19.12
CA PRO A 142 3.91 -5.73 -20.36
C PRO A 142 5.16 -5.83 -21.23
N ASP A 143 6.18 -4.99 -20.97
CA ASP A 143 7.37 -4.90 -21.83
C ASP A 143 8.61 -5.51 -21.16
N PRO A 144 9.03 -6.73 -21.56
CA PRO A 144 10.18 -7.41 -20.96
C PRO A 144 11.51 -6.68 -21.22
N ARG A 145 11.57 -5.80 -22.23
CA ARG A 145 12.78 -5.03 -22.55
C ARG A 145 13.14 -4.03 -21.45
N LEU A 146 12.22 -3.72 -20.54
CA LEU A 146 12.47 -2.81 -19.42
C LEU A 146 13.19 -3.50 -18.25
N ALA A 147 13.40 -4.81 -18.28
CA ALA A 147 13.93 -5.57 -17.14
C ALA A 147 15.30 -5.07 -16.67
N GLU A 148 16.16 -4.68 -17.60
CA GLU A 148 17.50 -4.17 -17.29
C GLU A 148 17.47 -2.77 -16.67
N LYS A 149 16.38 -2.01 -16.85
CA LYS A 149 16.22 -0.68 -16.26
C LYS A 149 15.80 -0.71 -14.79
N TYR A 150 15.24 -1.83 -14.32
CA TYR A 150 14.90 -1.99 -12.90
C TYR A 150 16.17 -2.19 -12.07
N PRO A 151 16.28 -1.61 -10.87
CA PRO A 151 17.38 -1.90 -9.95
C PRO A 151 17.50 -3.41 -9.69
N SER A 152 18.73 -3.86 -9.46
CA SER A 152 18.96 -5.23 -8.98
C SER A 152 18.51 -5.34 -7.53
N VAL A 153 17.78 -6.41 -7.20
CA VAL A 153 17.31 -6.69 -5.84
C VAL A 153 17.93 -8.00 -5.36
N ARG A 154 18.52 -7.98 -4.16
CA ARG A 154 19.15 -9.19 -3.56
C ARG A 154 18.12 -10.26 -3.20
N SER A 155 16.96 -9.84 -2.73
CA SER A 155 15.87 -10.70 -2.29
C SER A 155 14.54 -9.96 -2.44
N GLY A 156 13.48 -10.69 -2.78
CA GLY A 156 12.14 -10.14 -2.96
C GLY A 156 11.69 -10.10 -4.42
N LYS A 157 10.62 -9.35 -4.68
CA LYS A 157 10.07 -9.11 -6.01
C LYS A 157 10.71 -7.86 -6.62
N ARG A 158 10.96 -7.89 -7.93
CA ARG A 158 11.78 -6.87 -8.60
C ARG A 158 10.96 -5.86 -9.39
N PHE A 159 9.81 -6.26 -9.91
CA PHE A 159 9.07 -5.49 -10.90
C PHE A 159 7.82 -4.87 -10.28
N LEU A 160 7.41 -3.72 -10.80
CA LEU A 160 6.25 -2.98 -10.32
C LEU A 160 4.94 -3.69 -10.70
N ASN A 161 3.98 -3.70 -9.78
CA ASN A 161 2.58 -4.02 -10.03
C ASN A 161 1.72 -2.79 -9.70
N SER A 162 0.84 -2.38 -10.61
CA SER A 162 0.01 -1.18 -10.45
C SER A 162 -1.34 -1.42 -9.77
N GLY A 163 -1.62 -2.66 -9.32
CA GLY A 163 -2.84 -3.01 -8.60
C GLY A 163 -2.85 -2.56 -7.14
N GLY A 164 -1.71 -2.10 -6.62
CA GLY A 164 -1.56 -1.49 -5.30
C GLY A 164 -0.38 -0.52 -5.25
N ALA A 165 -0.58 0.68 -4.71
CA ALA A 165 0.44 1.72 -4.53
C ALA A 165 0.13 2.67 -3.37
#